data_AF-A0A973FK47-F1
#
_entry.id   AF-A0A973FK47-F1
#
_cell.length_a   1.000
_cell.length_b   1.000
_cell.length_c   1.000
_cell.angle_alpha   90.00
_cell.angle_beta   90.00
_cell.angle_gamma   90.00
#
_symmetry.space_group_name_H-M   'P 1'
#
loop_
_entity.id
_entity.type
_entity.pdbx_description
1 polymer ?
#
loop_
_entity_poly.entity_id
_entity_poly.type
_entity_poly.pdbx_seq_one_letter_code
_entity_poly.pdbx_strand_id
1 'polypeptide(L)'
;MSVLAQIQQRGDIIVALSVVSILGVMILPVPPFVLDILLSFSISLSIVILVSAVYIRKPLDLSVFPSILLMTTLYRLALNIASTRLVLLKGNEGIDAAGEVIKAFGSFVVGGNYAVGFIIFLILVVINFVVITKGSGRIAEVAARFVLDAMPGKQMAIDADLNAGLINEAEARKRRSAVAQEADFYGAMDGASKFVRGDAIAGLMITGINIVAGFAIGTLQQGMPLAEAARNYTILTIGDGLVAQIPALLISTAAGMVVSRAGSPRGARPSSRDSRWSSHTVTFHANGLPSGMYVCALDANEYHARMKMILLK
;
A
#
# COMPACT_ATOMS: atom_id res chain seq x y z
N MET A 1 11.77 35.16 -1.10
CA MET A 1 12.04 34.11 -0.09
C MET A 1 11.07 34.15 1.11
N SER A 2 10.16 35.14 1.23
CA SER A 2 9.16 35.22 2.30
C SER A 2 7.91 34.35 2.12
N VAL A 3 7.52 34.05 0.87
CA VAL A 3 6.35 33.20 0.55
C VAL A 3 6.55 31.75 1.02
N LEU A 4 7.78 31.22 0.87
CA LEU A 4 8.14 29.86 1.29
C LEU A 4 8.14 29.71 2.82
N ALA A 5 8.56 30.74 3.56
CA ALA A 5 8.51 30.75 5.03
C ALA A 5 7.07 30.91 5.57
N GLN A 6 6.20 31.68 4.88
CA GLN A 6 4.78 31.78 5.22
C GLN A 6 4.01 30.48 4.93
N ILE A 7 4.42 29.69 3.93
CA ILE A 7 3.86 28.36 3.67
C ILE A 7 4.18 27.40 4.82
N GLN A 8 5.36 27.50 5.43
CA GLN A 8 5.77 26.63 6.54
C GLN A 8 4.97 26.87 7.84
N GLN A 9 4.51 28.11 8.08
CA GLN A 9 3.58 28.44 9.17
C GLN A 9 2.10 28.18 8.83
N ARG A 10 1.79 27.83 7.57
CA ARG A 10 0.43 27.54 7.05
C ARG A 10 0.25 26.08 6.64
N GLY A 11 1.15 25.18 7.05
CA GLY A 11 1.06 23.74 6.74
C GLY A 11 -0.30 23.15 7.09
N ASP A 12 -0.81 23.51 8.28
CA ASP A 12 -2.12 23.06 8.76
C ASP A 12 -3.28 23.59 7.88
N ILE A 13 -3.15 24.80 7.32
CA ILE A 13 -4.15 25.38 6.42
C ILE A 13 -4.17 24.62 5.08
N ILE A 14 -3.01 24.23 4.56
CA ILE A 14 -2.93 23.45 3.31
C ILE A 14 -3.53 22.05 3.51
N VAL A 15 -3.24 21.42 4.64
CA VAL A 15 -3.84 20.13 5.03
C VAL A 15 -5.36 20.27 5.19
N ALA A 16 -5.84 21.28 5.91
CA ALA A 16 -7.28 21.52 6.06
C ALA A 16 -7.97 21.79 4.72
N LEU A 17 -7.39 22.66 3.89
CA LEU A 17 -7.93 23.01 2.57
C LEU A 17 -7.96 21.80 1.62
N SER A 18 -6.93 20.96 1.65
CA SER A 18 -6.92 19.73 0.86
C SER A 18 -8.00 18.75 1.31
N VAL A 19 -8.23 18.55 2.61
CA VAL A 19 -9.35 17.74 3.11
C VAL A 19 -10.70 18.30 2.65
N VAL A 20 -10.92 19.61 2.82
CA VAL A 20 -12.16 20.27 2.37
C VAL A 20 -12.35 20.10 0.87
N SER A 21 -11.28 20.20 0.09
CA SER A 21 -11.33 20.01 -1.38
C SER A 21 -11.69 18.56 -1.75
N ILE A 22 -11.12 17.58 -1.05
CA ILE A 22 -11.44 16.14 -1.23
C ILE A 22 -12.92 15.88 -0.91
N LEU A 23 -13.44 16.42 0.19
CA LEU A 23 -14.85 16.32 0.54
C LEU A 23 -15.75 17.05 -0.48
N GLY A 24 -15.29 18.18 -1.01
CA GLY A 24 -15.96 18.91 -2.08
C GLY A 24 -16.13 18.07 -3.34
N VAL A 25 -15.07 17.38 -3.78
CA VAL A 25 -15.10 16.43 -4.92
C VAL A 25 -16.09 15.28 -4.67
N MET A 26 -16.21 14.81 -3.43
CA MET A 26 -17.15 13.75 -3.06
C MET A 26 -18.61 14.20 -3.13
N ILE A 27 -18.92 15.45 -2.80
CA ILE A 27 -20.30 15.96 -2.73
C ILE A 27 -20.73 16.58 -4.06
N LEU A 28 -19.88 17.40 -4.68
CA LEU A 28 -20.22 18.15 -5.88
C LEU A 28 -20.09 17.32 -7.16
N PRO A 29 -20.96 17.53 -8.17
CA PRO A 29 -20.80 16.88 -9.46
C PRO A 29 -19.55 17.40 -10.16
N VAL A 30 -18.62 16.49 -10.45
CA VAL A 30 -17.36 16.81 -11.13
C VAL A 30 -17.52 16.58 -12.64
N PRO A 31 -17.17 17.54 -13.50
CA PRO A 31 -17.22 17.35 -14.94
C PRO A 31 -16.15 16.34 -15.40
N PRO A 32 -16.40 15.56 -16.49
CA PRO A 32 -15.50 14.49 -16.94
C PRO A 32 -14.04 14.95 -17.12
N PHE A 33 -13.82 16.13 -17.71
CA PHE A 33 -12.49 16.69 -17.92
C PHE A 33 -11.71 16.92 -16.61
N VAL A 34 -12.38 17.44 -15.56
CA VAL A 34 -11.73 17.65 -14.26
C VAL A 34 -11.46 16.30 -13.59
N LEU A 35 -12.37 15.35 -13.73
CA LEU A 35 -12.17 14.00 -13.22
C LEU A 35 -10.94 13.34 -13.86
N ASP A 36 -10.74 13.47 -15.17
CA ASP A 36 -9.56 12.92 -15.87
C ASP A 36 -8.24 13.51 -15.34
N ILE A 37 -8.21 14.82 -15.08
CA ILE A 37 -7.04 15.47 -14.46
C ILE A 37 -6.78 14.91 -13.07
N LEU A 38 -7.83 14.76 -12.25
CA LEU A 38 -7.70 14.24 -10.89
C LEU A 38 -7.28 12.77 -10.87
N LEU A 39 -7.85 11.93 -11.73
CA LEU A 39 -7.45 10.52 -11.86
C LEU A 39 -5.99 10.39 -12.34
N SER A 40 -5.60 11.18 -13.33
CA SER A 40 -4.21 11.23 -13.83
C SER A 40 -3.23 11.70 -12.75
N PHE A 41 -3.63 12.69 -11.95
CA PHE A 41 -2.86 13.15 -10.80
C PHE A 41 -2.73 12.05 -9.74
N SER A 42 -3.80 11.31 -9.44
CA SER A 42 -3.78 10.17 -8.50
C SER A 42 -2.77 9.09 -8.93
N ILE A 43 -2.77 8.72 -10.21
CA ILE A 43 -1.81 7.75 -10.78
C ILE A 43 -0.39 8.29 -10.67
N SER A 44 -0.16 9.54 -11.11
CA SER A 44 1.16 10.17 -11.08
C SER A 44 1.72 10.27 -9.66
N LEU A 45 0.88 10.70 -8.71
CA LEU A 45 1.24 10.80 -7.29
C LEU A 45 1.62 9.43 -6.72
N SER A 46 0.88 8.38 -7.08
CA SER A 46 1.17 7.02 -6.62
C SER A 46 2.49 6.49 -7.15
N ILE A 47 2.85 6.83 -8.39
CA ILE A 47 4.17 6.52 -8.97
C ILE A 47 5.26 7.27 -8.22
N VAL A 48 5.09 8.58 -7.96
CA VAL A 48 6.05 9.39 -7.20
C VAL A 48 6.27 8.85 -5.79
N ILE A 49 5.20 8.41 -5.12
CA ILE A 49 5.25 7.78 -3.80
C ILE A 49 6.04 6.47 -3.86
N LEU A 50 5.77 5.61 -4.84
CA LEU A 50 6.49 4.35 -5.01
C LEU A 50 7.98 4.57 -5.30
N VAL A 51 8.30 5.45 -6.24
CA VAL A 51 9.69 5.80 -6.58
C VAL A 51 10.39 6.36 -5.35
N SER A 52 9.75 7.27 -4.60
CA SER A 52 10.32 7.79 -3.35
C SER A 52 10.60 6.66 -2.35
N ALA A 53 9.67 5.73 -2.16
CA ALA A 53 9.85 4.56 -1.29
C ALA A 53 11.03 3.66 -1.71
N VAL A 54 11.31 3.53 -3.01
CA VAL A 54 12.44 2.74 -3.53
C VAL A 54 13.79 3.39 -3.15
N TYR A 55 13.90 4.72 -3.22
CA TYR A 55 15.16 5.44 -3.04
C TYR A 55 15.53 5.78 -1.59
N ILE A 56 14.61 5.65 -0.63
CA ILE A 56 14.85 6.04 0.77
C ILE A 56 15.85 5.13 1.48
N ARG A 57 16.83 5.73 2.17
CA ARG A 57 17.87 4.98 2.89
C ARG A 57 17.43 4.56 4.29
N LYS A 58 16.74 5.44 5.03
CA LYS A 58 16.18 5.14 6.37
C LYS A 58 14.68 5.43 6.39
N PRO A 59 13.83 4.58 7.00
CA PRO A 59 12.39 4.84 7.09
C PRO A 59 12.03 6.20 7.69
N LEU A 60 12.81 6.67 8.69
CA LEU A 60 12.65 7.97 9.33
C LEU A 60 12.98 9.17 8.42
N ASP A 61 13.68 8.98 7.30
CA ASP A 61 13.92 10.06 6.31
C ASP A 61 12.60 10.52 5.67
N LEU A 62 11.54 9.70 5.79
CA LEU A 62 10.20 9.99 5.32
C LEU A 62 9.17 9.98 6.46
N SER A 63 9.46 10.69 7.55
CA SER A 63 8.53 10.82 8.69
C SER A 63 7.12 11.33 8.32
N VAL A 64 6.96 12.01 7.18
CA VAL A 64 5.68 12.51 6.64
C VAL A 64 4.90 11.43 5.86
N PHE A 65 5.50 10.27 5.59
CA PHE A 65 4.92 9.22 4.76
C PHE A 65 3.57 8.67 5.28
N PRO A 66 3.35 8.41 6.59
CA PRO A 66 2.03 8.00 7.09
C PRO A 66 0.93 9.00 6.73
N SER A 67 1.21 10.30 6.86
CA SER A 67 0.28 11.37 6.52
C SER A 67 -0.01 11.44 5.02
N ILE A 68 1.02 11.22 4.17
CA ILE A 68 0.85 11.12 2.71
C ILE A 68 -0.05 9.93 2.36
N LEU A 69 0.15 8.77 2.99
CA LEU A 69 -0.69 7.59 2.78
C LEU A 69 -2.15 7.86 3.14
N LEU A 70 -2.40 8.52 4.28
CA LEU A 70 -3.75 8.86 4.71
C LEU A 70 -4.43 9.82 3.70
N MET A 71 -3.73 10.88 3.30
CA MET A 71 -4.28 11.88 2.37
C MET A 71 -4.53 11.34 0.98
N THR A 72 -3.58 10.56 0.45
CA THR A 72 -3.75 9.90 -0.85
C THR A 72 -4.88 8.88 -0.84
N THR A 73 -5.08 8.17 0.28
CA THR A 73 -6.21 7.25 0.43
C THR A 73 -7.55 7.99 0.47
N LEU A 74 -7.66 9.07 1.24
CA LEU A 74 -8.87 9.90 1.27
C LEU A 74 -9.19 10.49 -0.10
N TYR A 75 -8.17 11.00 -0.80
CA TYR A 75 -8.29 11.50 -2.15
C TYR A 75 -8.81 10.43 -3.11
N ARG A 76 -8.23 9.22 -3.08
CA ARG A 76 -8.66 8.08 -3.89
C ARG A 76 -10.12 7.69 -3.62
N LEU A 77 -10.52 7.65 -2.35
CA LEU A 77 -11.91 7.35 -1.99
C LEU A 77 -12.88 8.38 -2.56
N ALA A 78 -12.55 9.68 -2.49
CA ALA A 78 -13.37 10.73 -3.09
C ALA A 78 -13.45 10.61 -4.62
N LEU A 79 -12.34 10.28 -5.28
CA LEU A 79 -12.34 10.06 -6.72
C LEU A 79 -13.18 8.84 -7.13
N ASN A 80 -13.12 7.74 -6.39
CA ASN A 80 -13.94 6.56 -6.64
C ASN A 80 -15.44 6.88 -6.56
N ILE A 81 -15.84 7.74 -5.60
CA ILE A 81 -17.23 8.17 -5.45
C ILE A 81 -17.64 9.11 -6.60
N ALA A 82 -16.77 10.05 -6.96
CA ALA A 82 -17.01 10.99 -8.05
C ALA A 82 -17.11 10.29 -9.42
N SER A 83 -16.20 9.34 -9.70
CA SER A 83 -16.19 8.57 -10.94
C SER A 83 -17.39 7.62 -11.02
N THR A 84 -17.71 6.91 -9.94
CA THR A 84 -18.91 6.08 -9.82
C THR A 84 -20.17 6.85 -10.17
N ARG A 85 -20.34 8.05 -9.57
CA ARG A 85 -21.48 8.90 -9.88
C ARG A 85 -21.55 9.23 -11.37
N LEU A 86 -20.42 9.57 -11.97
CA LEU A 86 -20.37 9.92 -13.39
C LEU A 86 -20.72 8.72 -14.29
N VAL A 87 -20.18 7.53 -13.98
CA VAL A 87 -20.48 6.28 -14.68
C VAL A 87 -21.97 5.93 -14.56
N LEU A 88 -22.57 6.03 -13.37
CA LEU A 88 -23.98 5.68 -13.18
C LEU A 88 -24.93 6.69 -13.82
N LEU A 89 -24.62 7.99 -13.75
CA LEU A 89 -25.48 9.04 -14.30
C LEU A 89 -25.40 9.18 -15.81
N LYS A 90 -24.19 9.03 -16.39
CA LYS A 90 -23.94 9.30 -17.81
C LYS A 90 -23.56 8.08 -18.63
N GLY A 91 -23.49 6.88 -18.04
CA GLY A 91 -23.10 5.66 -18.75
C GLY A 91 -24.00 5.28 -19.92
N ASN A 92 -25.24 5.79 -19.95
CA ASN A 92 -26.15 5.65 -21.08
C ASN A 92 -25.84 6.58 -22.26
N GLU A 93 -25.18 7.71 -22.04
CA GLU A 93 -24.80 8.61 -23.13
C GLU A 93 -23.66 8.01 -23.98
N GLY A 94 -23.04 6.94 -23.50
CA GLY A 94 -22.00 6.17 -24.18
C GLY A 94 -20.74 6.00 -23.35
N ILE A 95 -19.76 5.28 -23.91
CA ILE A 95 -18.46 5.04 -23.28
C ILE A 95 -17.59 6.31 -23.13
N ASP A 96 -17.92 7.39 -23.83
CA ASP A 96 -17.19 8.67 -23.77
C ASP A 96 -17.61 9.55 -22.59
N ALA A 97 -18.77 9.29 -21.98
CA ALA A 97 -19.38 10.21 -21.05
C ALA A 97 -18.75 10.21 -19.64
N ALA A 98 -17.97 9.18 -19.31
CA ALA A 98 -17.32 9.03 -18.01
C ALA A 98 -15.90 9.62 -17.91
N GLY A 99 -15.34 10.13 -19.02
CA GLY A 99 -13.97 10.65 -19.09
C GLY A 99 -13.05 9.79 -19.96
N GLU A 100 -12.03 10.43 -20.52
CA GLU A 100 -11.09 9.81 -21.45
C GLU A 100 -10.18 8.79 -20.76
N VAL A 101 -9.79 9.05 -19.51
CA VAL A 101 -8.91 8.14 -18.75
C VAL A 101 -9.64 6.82 -18.50
N ILE A 102 -10.88 6.89 -17.98
CA ILE A 102 -11.70 5.69 -17.71
C ILE A 102 -11.95 4.91 -19.01
N LYS A 103 -12.32 5.60 -20.09
CA LYS A 103 -12.53 4.98 -21.40
C LYS A 103 -11.28 4.29 -21.91
N ALA A 104 -10.12 4.93 -21.80
CA ALA A 104 -8.84 4.39 -22.27
C ALA A 104 -8.48 3.09 -21.54
N PHE A 105 -8.56 3.08 -20.20
CA PHE A 105 -8.29 1.88 -19.41
C PHE A 105 -9.29 0.75 -19.66
N GLY A 106 -10.59 1.07 -19.76
CA GLY A 106 -11.62 0.09 -20.06
C GLY A 106 -11.44 -0.54 -21.44
N SER A 107 -11.20 0.29 -22.46
CA SER A 107 -11.01 -0.17 -23.83
C SER A 107 -9.72 -0.98 -24.00
N PHE A 108 -8.66 -0.60 -23.29
CA PHE A 108 -7.38 -1.31 -23.31
C PHE A 108 -7.50 -2.76 -22.83
N VAL A 109 -8.23 -3.01 -21.74
CA VAL A 109 -8.41 -4.37 -21.20
C VAL A 109 -9.42 -5.18 -22.00
N VAL A 110 -10.45 -4.52 -22.55
CA VAL A 110 -11.49 -5.20 -23.33
C VAL A 110 -11.00 -5.63 -24.71
N GLY A 111 -10.08 -4.89 -25.34
CA GLY A 111 -9.43 -5.32 -26.58
C GLY A 111 -10.39 -5.63 -27.74
N GLY A 112 -11.61 -5.08 -27.71
CA GLY A 112 -12.68 -5.35 -28.68
C GLY A 112 -13.64 -6.49 -28.33
N ASN A 113 -13.36 -7.30 -27.29
CA ASN A 113 -14.26 -8.36 -26.81
C ASN A 113 -14.63 -8.14 -25.34
N TYR A 114 -15.82 -7.61 -25.10
CA TYR A 114 -16.30 -7.25 -23.76
C TYR A 114 -16.42 -8.45 -22.81
N ALA A 115 -16.71 -9.65 -23.32
CA ALA A 115 -16.76 -10.86 -22.50
C ALA A 115 -15.36 -11.24 -22.00
N VAL A 116 -14.35 -11.21 -22.87
CA VAL A 116 -12.94 -11.46 -22.50
C VAL A 116 -12.45 -10.38 -21.52
N GLY A 117 -12.76 -9.11 -21.80
CA GLY A 117 -12.42 -8.00 -20.90
C GLY A 117 -13.00 -8.17 -19.50
N PHE A 118 -14.26 -8.61 -19.40
CA PHE A 118 -14.91 -8.89 -18.12
C PHE A 118 -14.23 -10.02 -17.35
N ILE A 119 -13.83 -11.11 -18.03
CA ILE A 119 -13.10 -12.22 -17.40
C ILE A 119 -11.74 -11.74 -16.89
N ILE A 120 -10.97 -11.00 -17.71
CA ILE A 120 -9.67 -10.44 -17.30
C ILE A 120 -9.85 -9.51 -16.10
N PHE A 121 -10.88 -8.67 -16.12
CA PHE A 121 -11.20 -7.79 -15.01
C PHE A 121 -11.47 -8.55 -13.71
N LEU A 122 -12.27 -9.62 -13.75
CA LEU A 122 -12.53 -10.47 -12.58
C LEU A 122 -11.24 -11.09 -12.05
N ILE A 123 -10.34 -11.56 -12.93
CA ILE A 123 -9.03 -12.08 -12.52
C ILE A 123 -8.21 -11.00 -11.82
N LEU A 124 -8.16 -9.79 -12.38
CA LEU A 124 -7.43 -8.66 -11.79
C LEU A 124 -8.00 -8.27 -10.42
N VAL A 125 -9.32 -8.21 -10.29
CA VAL A 125 -10.03 -7.98 -9.02
C VAL A 125 -9.66 -9.03 -7.98
N VAL A 126 -9.66 -10.31 -8.35
CA VAL A 126 -9.29 -11.41 -7.45
C VAL A 126 -7.83 -11.29 -7.01
N ILE A 127 -6.90 -11.05 -7.94
CA ILE A 127 -5.48 -10.86 -7.62
C ILE A 127 -5.31 -9.67 -6.68
N ASN A 128 -5.94 -8.53 -6.99
CA ASN A 128 -5.86 -7.32 -6.17
C ASN A 128 -6.33 -7.60 -4.73
N PHE A 129 -7.49 -8.23 -4.56
CA PHE A 129 -8.03 -8.51 -3.24
C PHE A 129 -7.25 -9.57 -2.46
N VAL A 130 -7.07 -10.76 -3.05
CA VAL A 130 -6.57 -11.94 -2.35
C VAL A 130 -5.06 -11.85 -2.14
N VAL A 131 -4.32 -11.43 -3.15
CA VAL A 131 -2.86 -11.40 -3.08
C VAL A 131 -2.39 -10.08 -2.47
N ILE A 132 -2.88 -8.95 -2.99
CA ILE A 132 -2.29 -7.65 -2.67
C ILE A 132 -2.88 -7.07 -1.38
N THR A 133 -4.20 -6.87 -1.32
CA THR A 133 -4.85 -6.27 -0.15
C THR A 133 -4.70 -7.14 1.10
N LYS A 134 -4.96 -8.45 0.99
CA LYS A 134 -4.79 -9.38 2.14
C LYS A 134 -3.34 -9.77 2.42
N GLY A 135 -2.45 -9.79 1.42
CA GLY A 135 -1.04 -10.09 1.62
C GLY A 135 -0.28 -8.93 2.24
N SER A 136 -0.36 -7.74 1.64
CA SER A 136 0.32 -6.53 2.10
C SER A 136 -0.11 -6.14 3.52
N GLY A 137 -1.40 -6.22 3.82
CA GLY A 137 -1.92 -5.88 5.15
C GLY A 137 -1.33 -6.72 6.27
N ARG A 138 -1.22 -8.04 6.08
CA ARG A 138 -0.62 -8.94 7.08
C ARG A 138 0.86 -8.66 7.27
N ILE A 139 1.59 -8.41 6.19
CA ILE A 139 3.02 -8.14 6.25
C ILE A 139 3.29 -6.80 6.94
N ALA A 140 2.55 -5.74 6.59
CA ALA A 140 2.71 -4.41 7.16
C ALA A 140 2.36 -4.35 8.65
N GLU A 141 1.22 -4.94 9.05
CA GLU A 141 0.77 -5.00 10.45
C GLU A 141 1.78 -5.76 11.33
N VAL A 142 2.21 -6.94 10.86
CA VAL A 142 3.14 -7.79 11.60
C VAL A 142 4.51 -7.13 11.69
N ALA A 143 5.01 -6.53 10.60
CA ALA A 143 6.31 -5.85 10.62
C ALA A 143 6.31 -4.60 11.50
N ALA A 144 5.25 -3.77 11.45
CA ALA A 144 5.13 -2.62 12.35
C ALA A 144 5.09 -3.05 13.82
N ARG A 145 4.31 -4.10 14.13
CA ARG A 145 4.21 -4.63 15.49
C ARG A 145 5.54 -5.20 16.00
N PHE A 146 6.27 -5.97 15.17
CA PHE A 146 7.59 -6.47 15.57
C PHE A 146 8.59 -5.35 15.88
N VAL A 147 8.55 -4.26 15.12
CA VAL A 147 9.43 -3.11 15.37
C VAL A 147 9.01 -2.37 16.64
N LEU A 148 7.70 -2.20 16.88
CA LEU A 148 7.16 -1.59 18.10
C LEU A 148 7.45 -2.43 19.35
N ASP A 149 7.31 -3.75 19.27
CA ASP A 149 7.61 -4.68 20.38
C ASP A 149 9.11 -4.70 20.72
N ALA A 150 9.98 -4.31 19.79
CA ALA A 150 11.42 -4.19 20.02
C ALA A 150 11.83 -2.87 20.72
N MET A 151 10.94 -1.87 20.83
CA MET A 151 11.29 -0.55 21.40
C MET A 151 11.71 -0.58 22.87
N PRO A 152 11.04 -1.33 23.78
CA PRO A 152 11.49 -1.46 25.16
C PRO A 152 12.92 -2.03 25.24
N GLY A 153 13.25 -3.01 24.38
CA GLY A 153 14.60 -3.57 24.31
C GLY A 153 15.65 -2.54 23.88
N LYS A 154 15.33 -1.68 22.91
CA LYS A 154 16.21 -0.57 22.52
C LYS A 154 16.38 0.46 23.64
N GLN A 155 15.32 0.76 24.40
CA GLN A 155 15.40 1.68 25.55
C GLN A 155 16.24 1.09 26.68
N MET A 156 16.03 -0.19 27.03
CA MET A 156 16.84 -0.89 28.03
C MET A 156 18.32 -0.96 27.63
N ALA A 157 18.63 -1.13 26.34
CA ALA A 157 20.01 -1.10 25.87
C ALA A 157 20.66 0.29 26.05
N ILE A 158 19.91 1.37 25.82
CA ILE A 158 20.41 2.74 26.07
C ILE A 158 20.66 2.94 27.58
N ASP A 159 19.76 2.46 28.43
CA ASP A 159 19.90 2.57 29.89
C ASP A 159 21.10 1.75 30.40
N ALA A 160 21.31 0.56 29.84
CA ALA A 160 22.47 -0.27 30.14
C ALA A 160 23.78 0.40 29.70
N ASP A 161 23.84 0.98 28.49
CA ASP A 161 25.02 1.70 27.99
C ASP A 161 25.35 2.92 28.87
N LEU A 162 24.32 3.66 29.32
CA LEU A 162 24.48 4.82 30.20
C LEU A 162 24.99 4.39 31.59
N ASN A 163 24.39 3.35 32.17
CA ASN A 163 24.79 2.81 33.48
C ASN A 163 26.20 2.19 33.45
N ALA A 164 26.62 1.64 32.30
CA ALA A 164 27.97 1.14 32.08
C ALA A 164 29.00 2.24 31.77
N GLY A 165 28.57 3.50 31.66
CA GLY A 165 29.45 4.63 31.33
C GLY A 165 29.95 4.63 29.88
N LEU A 166 29.34 3.84 28.98
CA LEU A 166 29.70 3.78 27.56
C LEU A 166 29.20 5.00 26.79
N ILE A 167 28.13 5.63 27.27
CA ILE A 167 27.55 6.86 26.73
C ILE A 167 27.28 7.88 27.86
N ASN A 168 27.15 9.16 27.49
CA ASN A 168 26.79 10.22 28.42
C ASN A 168 25.26 10.55 28.36
N GLU A 169 24.78 11.36 29.31
CA GLU A 169 23.36 11.73 29.43
C GLU A 169 22.82 12.43 28.16
N ALA A 170 23.64 13.27 27.52
CA ALA A 170 23.23 13.98 26.30
C ALA A 170 23.03 13.02 25.13
N GLU A 171 23.92 12.03 24.98
CA GLU A 171 23.80 10.98 23.97
C GLU A 171 22.63 10.04 24.27
N ALA A 172 22.46 9.63 25.53
CA ALA A 172 21.32 8.83 25.96
C ALA A 172 19.99 9.52 25.62
N ARG A 173 19.88 10.82 25.92
CA ARG A 173 18.69 11.63 25.57
C ARG A 173 18.44 11.70 24.06
N LYS A 174 19.50 11.87 23.26
CA LYS A 174 19.41 11.87 21.79
C LYS A 174 18.95 10.53 21.24
N ARG A 175 19.49 9.42 21.75
CA ARG A 175 19.12 8.06 21.35
C ARG A 175 17.67 7.74 21.76
N ARG A 176 17.24 8.09 22.98
CA ARG A 176 15.85 7.93 23.43
C ARG A 176 14.87 8.73 22.55
N SER A 177 15.22 9.96 22.17
CA SER A 177 14.41 10.76 21.24
C SER A 177 14.27 10.10 19.85
N ALA A 178 15.35 9.51 19.33
CA ALA A 178 15.29 8.77 18.07
C ALA A 178 14.40 7.51 18.16
N VAL A 179 14.47 6.77 19.27
CA VAL A 179 13.59 5.61 19.53
C VAL A 179 12.12 6.04 19.65
N ALA A 180 11.84 7.17 20.29
CA ALA A 180 10.50 7.73 20.37
C ALA A 180 9.95 8.10 18.98
N GLN A 181 10.73 8.80 18.15
CA GLN A 181 10.33 9.12 16.77
C GLN A 181 10.10 7.87 15.92
N GLU A 182 10.89 6.82 16.14
CA GLU A 182 10.70 5.52 15.48
C GLU A 182 9.36 4.89 15.90
N ALA A 183 9.04 4.91 17.20
CA ALA A 183 7.77 4.39 17.70
C ALA A 183 6.56 5.16 17.14
N ASP A 184 6.63 6.50 17.13
CA ASP A 184 5.57 7.36 16.56
C ASP A 184 5.37 7.07 15.07
N PHE A 185 6.45 6.90 14.32
CA PHE A 185 6.41 6.58 12.90
C PHE A 185 5.73 5.23 12.63
N TYR A 186 6.15 4.15 13.30
CA TYR A 186 5.56 2.82 13.08
C TYR A 186 4.13 2.73 13.63
N GLY A 187 3.81 3.44 14.71
CA GLY A 187 2.44 3.57 15.21
C GLY A 187 1.53 4.27 14.19
N ALA A 188 1.97 5.39 13.62
CA ALA A 188 1.23 6.09 12.57
C ALA A 188 1.12 5.26 11.28
N MET A 189 2.17 4.52 10.91
CA MET A 189 2.17 3.61 9.76
C MET A 189 1.15 2.48 9.92
N ASP A 190 1.07 1.82 11.09
CA ASP A 190 0.08 0.76 11.33
C ASP A 190 -1.36 1.29 11.14
N GLY A 191 -1.65 2.48 11.68
CA GLY A 191 -2.92 3.16 11.48
C GLY A 191 -3.21 3.49 10.00
N ALA A 192 -2.27 4.13 9.32
CA ALA A 192 -2.40 4.51 7.92
C ALA A 192 -2.57 3.27 7.01
N SER A 193 -1.81 2.20 7.24
CA SER A 193 -1.90 0.95 6.48
C SER A 193 -3.26 0.25 6.65
N LYS A 194 -3.86 0.29 7.84
CA LYS A 194 -5.23 -0.21 8.06
C LYS A 194 -6.25 0.61 7.28
N PHE A 195 -6.06 1.92 7.17
CA PHE A 195 -6.94 2.79 6.37
C PHE A 195 -6.83 2.51 4.86
N VAL A 196 -5.61 2.35 4.33
CA VAL A 196 -5.37 1.97 2.92
C VAL A 196 -6.02 0.61 2.59
N ARG A 197 -5.95 -0.35 3.52
CA ARG A 197 -6.63 -1.64 3.37
C ARG A 197 -8.16 -1.48 3.31
N GLY A 198 -8.71 -0.64 4.18
CA GLY A 198 -10.15 -0.34 4.20
C GLY A 198 -10.63 0.25 2.87
N ASP A 199 -9.86 1.17 2.30
CA ASP A 199 -10.14 1.75 0.98
C ASP A 199 -10.13 0.72 -0.15
N ALA A 200 -9.15 -0.20 -0.17
CA ALA A 200 -9.12 -1.25 -1.20
C ALA A 200 -10.36 -2.16 -1.14
N ILE A 201 -10.86 -2.47 0.07
CA ILE A 201 -12.11 -3.22 0.25
C ILE A 201 -13.31 -2.39 -0.23
N ALA A 202 -13.34 -1.10 0.09
CA ALA A 202 -14.39 -0.18 -0.37
C ALA A 202 -14.43 -0.07 -1.89
N GLY A 203 -13.28 0.07 -2.56
CA GLY A 203 -13.19 0.13 -4.02
C GLY A 203 -13.73 -1.11 -4.72
N LEU A 204 -13.54 -2.29 -4.14
CA LEU A 204 -14.12 -3.54 -4.64
C LEU A 204 -15.64 -3.59 -4.48
N MET A 205 -16.16 -3.13 -3.34
CA MET A 205 -17.61 -3.01 -3.13
C MET A 205 -18.22 -2.02 -4.13
N ILE A 206 -17.59 -0.86 -4.31
CA ILE A 206 -18.01 0.17 -5.28
C ILE A 206 -18.04 -0.41 -6.69
N THR A 207 -17.00 -1.14 -7.09
CA THR A 207 -16.96 -1.84 -8.39
C THR A 207 -18.15 -2.78 -8.56
N GLY A 208 -18.43 -3.61 -7.55
CA GLY A 208 -19.57 -4.53 -7.59
C GLY A 208 -20.91 -3.80 -7.70
N ILE A 209 -21.05 -2.70 -6.95
CA ILE A 209 -22.22 -1.81 -7.02
C ILE A 209 -22.33 -1.21 -8.43
N ASN A 210 -21.24 -0.74 -9.03
CA ASN A 210 -21.24 -0.13 -10.36
C ASN A 210 -21.72 -1.09 -11.45
N ILE A 211 -21.30 -2.36 -11.37
CA ILE A 211 -21.83 -3.40 -12.25
C ILE A 211 -23.34 -3.52 -12.01
N VAL A 212 -23.77 -3.93 -10.81
CA VAL A 212 -25.20 -4.27 -10.57
C VAL A 212 -26.12 -3.07 -10.78
N ALA A 213 -25.77 -1.91 -10.21
CA ALA A 213 -26.57 -0.69 -10.32
C ALA A 213 -26.52 -0.10 -11.73
N GLY A 214 -25.38 -0.12 -12.41
CA GLY A 214 -25.25 0.37 -13.78
C GLY A 214 -26.13 -0.41 -14.76
N PHE A 215 -26.10 -1.75 -14.67
CA PHE A 215 -26.99 -2.61 -15.44
C PHE A 215 -28.48 -2.34 -15.14
N ALA A 216 -28.84 -2.19 -13.85
CA ALA A 216 -30.21 -1.92 -13.45
C ALA A 216 -30.71 -0.54 -13.91
N ILE A 217 -29.91 0.52 -13.75
CA ILE A 217 -30.25 1.89 -14.17
C ILE A 217 -30.36 1.96 -15.68
N GLY A 218 -29.37 1.41 -16.42
CA GLY A 218 -29.35 1.44 -17.87
C GLY A 218 -30.57 0.75 -18.49
N THR A 219 -30.96 -0.43 -17.97
CA THR A 219 -32.07 -1.21 -18.53
C THR A 219 -33.44 -0.81 -18.00
N LEU A 220 -33.59 -0.61 -16.68
CA LEU A 220 -34.89 -0.39 -16.05
C LEU A 220 -35.31 1.08 -16.03
N GLN A 221 -34.36 2.03 -15.88
CA GLN A 221 -34.69 3.46 -15.78
C GLN A 221 -34.50 4.19 -17.11
N GLN A 222 -33.41 3.88 -17.82
CA GLN A 222 -33.03 4.61 -19.05
C GLN A 222 -33.46 3.90 -20.33
N GLY A 223 -34.11 2.73 -20.22
CA GLY A 223 -34.71 2.02 -21.35
C GLY A 223 -33.72 1.52 -22.40
N MET A 224 -32.44 1.36 -22.04
CA MET A 224 -31.43 0.89 -22.98
C MET A 224 -31.61 -0.59 -23.32
N PRO A 225 -31.34 -1.00 -24.57
CA PRO A 225 -31.25 -2.40 -24.92
C PRO A 225 -30.23 -3.12 -24.03
N LEU A 226 -30.59 -4.32 -23.55
CA LEU A 226 -29.75 -5.10 -22.63
C LEU A 226 -28.31 -5.27 -23.13
N ALA A 227 -28.12 -5.52 -24.42
CA ALA A 227 -26.80 -5.69 -25.02
C ALA A 227 -25.96 -4.41 -25.01
N GLU A 228 -26.60 -3.25 -25.19
CA GLU A 228 -25.92 -1.95 -25.20
C GLU A 228 -25.59 -1.48 -23.78
N ALA A 229 -26.53 -1.64 -22.85
CA ALA A 229 -26.28 -1.41 -21.43
C ALA A 229 -25.13 -2.31 -20.93
N ALA A 230 -25.14 -3.59 -21.31
CA ALA A 230 -24.08 -4.52 -20.96
C ALA A 230 -22.73 -4.06 -21.48
N ARG A 231 -22.65 -3.60 -22.73
CA ARG A 231 -21.39 -3.12 -23.31
C ARG A 231 -20.89 -1.85 -22.61
N ASN A 232 -21.72 -0.82 -22.50
CA ASN A 232 -21.31 0.48 -21.98
C ASN A 232 -20.91 0.40 -20.51
N TYR A 233 -21.80 -0.10 -19.66
CA TYR A 233 -21.54 -0.16 -18.22
C TYR A 233 -20.44 -1.15 -17.86
N THR A 234 -20.26 -2.23 -18.62
CA THR A 234 -19.11 -3.13 -18.41
C THR A 234 -17.80 -2.43 -18.73
N ILE A 235 -17.67 -1.80 -19.90
CA ILE A 235 -16.42 -1.10 -20.28
C ILE A 235 -16.09 0.02 -19.28
N LEU A 236 -17.10 0.83 -18.93
CA LEU A 236 -16.93 1.94 -17.99
C LEU A 236 -16.57 1.46 -16.58
N THR A 237 -17.22 0.41 -16.09
CA THR A 237 -16.93 -0.12 -14.74
C THR A 237 -15.59 -0.81 -14.68
N ILE A 238 -15.18 -1.51 -15.74
CA ILE A 238 -13.83 -2.09 -15.85
C ILE A 238 -12.80 -0.96 -15.84
N GLY A 239 -12.99 0.07 -16.67
CA GLY A 239 -12.09 1.22 -16.72
C GLY A 239 -11.96 1.93 -15.37
N ASP A 240 -13.09 2.24 -14.73
CA ASP A 240 -13.15 2.89 -13.42
C ASP A 240 -12.44 2.05 -12.35
N GLY A 241 -12.75 0.75 -12.28
CA GLY A 241 -12.12 -0.17 -11.34
C GLY A 241 -10.61 -0.28 -11.53
N LEU A 242 -10.13 -0.31 -12.78
CA LEU A 242 -8.69 -0.38 -13.08
C LEU A 242 -7.96 0.92 -12.70
N VAL A 243 -8.54 2.07 -13.02
CA VAL A 243 -7.99 3.38 -12.66
C VAL A 243 -7.91 3.55 -11.15
N ALA A 244 -8.89 3.02 -10.40
CA ALA A 244 -8.87 3.03 -8.94
C ALA A 244 -7.82 2.08 -8.33
N GLN A 245 -7.57 0.94 -8.98
CA GLN A 245 -6.71 -0.14 -8.48
C GLN A 245 -5.22 0.12 -8.67
N ILE A 246 -4.81 0.71 -9.79
CA ILE A 246 -3.38 0.95 -10.07
C ILE A 246 -2.73 1.82 -8.97
N PRO A 247 -3.27 3.00 -8.61
CA PRO A 247 -2.81 3.79 -7.47
C PRO A 247 -2.75 2.99 -6.16
N ALA A 248 -3.78 2.19 -5.87
CA ALA A 248 -3.87 1.37 -4.67
C ALA A 248 -2.69 0.40 -4.54
N LEU A 249 -2.36 -0.25 -5.66
CA LEU A 249 -1.31 -1.24 -5.75
C LEU A 249 0.06 -0.61 -5.54
N LEU A 250 0.32 0.52 -6.21
CA LEU A 250 1.57 1.27 -6.09
C LEU A 250 1.78 1.79 -4.66
N ILE A 251 0.75 2.38 -4.05
CA ILE A 251 0.80 2.90 -2.68
C ILE A 251 0.98 1.77 -1.66
N SER A 252 0.24 0.66 -1.80
CA SER A 252 0.36 -0.51 -0.92
C SER A 252 1.76 -1.13 -0.98
N THR A 253 2.33 -1.21 -2.19
CA THR A 253 3.71 -1.69 -2.39
C THR A 253 4.71 -0.74 -1.75
N ALA A 254 4.56 0.57 -1.95
CA ALA A 254 5.41 1.59 -1.34
C ALA A 254 5.38 1.49 0.20
N ALA A 255 4.19 1.33 0.78
CA ALA A 255 4.02 1.16 2.22
C ALA A 255 4.72 -0.10 2.74
N GLY A 256 4.53 -1.24 2.05
CA GLY A 256 5.22 -2.49 2.39
C GLY A 256 6.74 -2.35 2.35
N MET A 257 7.28 -1.70 1.32
CA MET A 257 8.72 -1.46 1.16
C MET A 257 9.32 -0.58 2.27
N VAL A 258 8.60 0.47 2.69
CA VAL A 258 9.06 1.38 3.75
C VAL A 258 9.10 0.65 5.10
N VAL A 259 8.06 -0.11 5.43
CA VAL A 259 7.99 -0.86 6.69
C VAL A 259 9.00 -2.01 6.72
N SER A 260 9.23 -2.71 5.60
CA SER A 260 10.16 -3.86 5.57
C SER A 260 11.64 -3.46 5.69
N ARG A 261 12.02 -2.21 5.40
CA ARG A 261 13.41 -1.73 5.54
C ARG A 261 13.86 -1.53 6.99
N ALA A 262 12.91 -1.42 7.93
CA ALA A 262 13.16 -1.24 9.36
C ALA A 262 14.04 -2.33 10.00
N GLY A 263 13.90 -3.57 9.53
CA GLY A 263 14.53 -4.75 10.11
C GLY A 263 15.95 -5.03 9.63
N SER A 264 16.53 -4.20 8.75
CA SER A 264 17.86 -4.44 8.17
C SER A 264 18.91 -3.51 8.79
N PRO A 265 19.61 -3.92 9.85
CA PRO A 265 20.68 -3.13 10.44
C PRO A 265 21.92 -3.15 9.52
N ARG A 266 21.94 -2.28 8.50
CA ARG A 266 23.17 -2.03 7.70
C ARG A 266 24.24 -1.20 8.45
N GLY A 267 24.16 -1.13 9.78
CA GLY A 267 25.09 -0.36 10.62
C GLY A 267 25.70 -1.12 11.79
N ALA A 268 25.30 -2.37 12.04
CA ALA A 268 25.99 -3.19 13.03
C ALA A 268 27.29 -3.71 12.40
N ARG A 269 28.44 -3.15 12.80
CA ARG A 269 29.71 -3.86 12.61
C ARG A 269 29.53 -5.26 13.19
N PRO A 270 29.82 -6.34 12.45
CA PRO A 270 29.73 -7.67 13.01
C PRO A 270 30.63 -7.70 14.26
N SER A 271 30.01 -7.92 15.42
CA SER A 271 30.79 -8.17 16.63
C SER A 271 31.61 -9.43 16.36
N SER A 272 32.87 -9.42 16.74
CA SER A 272 33.88 -10.47 16.47
C SER A 272 33.53 -11.88 17.00
N ARG A 273 32.33 -12.08 17.58
CA ARG A 273 31.77 -13.39 17.91
C ARG A 273 31.05 -14.08 16.76
N ASP A 274 30.69 -13.37 15.69
CA ASP A 274 29.92 -13.91 14.56
C ASP A 274 30.81 -14.50 13.44
N SER A 275 32.12 -14.28 13.49
CA SER A 275 33.10 -14.85 12.54
C SER A 275 33.32 -16.36 12.69
N ARG A 276 32.76 -16.98 13.73
CA ARG A 276 32.87 -18.43 13.96
C ARG A 276 31.94 -19.25 13.07
N TRP A 277 30.94 -18.61 12.44
CA TRP A 277 30.00 -19.29 11.54
C TRP A 277 30.38 -19.17 10.05
N SER A 278 31.28 -18.25 9.67
CA SER A 278 31.66 -18.05 8.26
C SER A 278 32.84 -18.91 7.78
N SER A 279 33.47 -19.69 8.66
CA SER A 279 34.68 -20.47 8.35
C SER A 279 34.48 -21.98 8.30
N HIS A 280 33.26 -22.47 8.06
CA HIS A 280 33.07 -23.84 7.59
C HIS A 280 33.22 -23.89 6.06
N THR A 281 34.46 -23.72 5.60
CA THR A 281 34.87 -24.15 4.27
C THR A 281 34.64 -25.65 4.18
N VAL A 282 33.65 -26.07 3.39
CA VAL A 282 33.40 -27.48 3.10
C VAL A 282 34.55 -27.98 2.23
N THR A 283 35.57 -28.58 2.85
CA THR A 283 36.63 -29.30 2.15
C THR A 283 36.11 -30.68 1.76
N PHE A 284 35.95 -30.91 0.46
CA PHE A 284 35.67 -32.22 -0.10
C PHE A 284 36.97 -33.04 -0.12
N HIS A 285 37.07 -34.09 0.70
CA HIS A 285 38.08 -35.12 0.52
C HIS A 285 37.56 -36.19 -0.45
N ALA A 286 38.46 -36.75 -1.27
CA ALA A 286 38.19 -37.61 -2.42
C ALA A 286 37.46 -38.96 -2.14
N ASN A 287 36.99 -39.21 -0.92
CA ASN A 287 36.16 -40.36 -0.57
C ASN A 287 34.78 -39.92 -0.05
N GLY A 288 34.02 -39.27 -0.92
CA GLY A 288 32.58 -39.53 -1.11
C GLY A 288 31.54 -39.25 -0.02
N LEU A 289 31.85 -38.81 1.22
CA LEU A 289 30.82 -38.50 2.23
C LEU A 289 31.23 -37.34 3.16
N PRO A 290 30.44 -36.24 3.26
CA PRO A 290 30.75 -35.13 4.17
C PRO A 290 30.27 -35.41 5.61
N SER A 291 31.18 -35.29 6.57
CA SER A 291 30.98 -35.52 8.02
C SER A 291 30.04 -34.53 8.74
N GLY A 292 29.42 -33.58 8.02
CA GLY A 292 28.53 -32.56 8.59
C GLY A 292 27.05 -32.96 8.68
N MET A 293 26.67 -34.14 8.17
CA MET A 293 25.25 -34.49 7.99
C MET A 293 24.57 -35.09 9.23
N TYR A 294 25.32 -35.42 10.29
CA TYR A 294 24.75 -36.02 11.51
C TYR A 294 24.06 -35.02 12.45
N VAL A 295 24.41 -33.73 12.38
CA VAL A 295 23.80 -32.72 13.27
C VAL A 295 22.48 -32.17 12.69
N CYS A 296 22.35 -32.10 11.36
CA CYS A 296 21.16 -31.56 10.70
C CYS A 296 19.94 -32.51 10.77
N ALA A 297 20.15 -33.80 11.01
CA ALA A 297 19.07 -34.79 11.07
C ALA A 297 18.26 -34.73 12.39
N LEU A 298 18.83 -34.17 13.47
CA LEU A 298 18.15 -34.06 14.76
C LEU A 298 17.19 -32.86 14.84
N ASP A 299 17.44 -31.79 14.07
CA ASP A 299 16.63 -30.55 14.11
C ASP A 299 15.42 -30.55 13.13
N ALA A 300 15.47 -31.38 12.08
CA ALA A 300 14.40 -31.47 11.08
C ALA A 300 13.07 -32.01 11.64
N ASN A 301 13.14 -32.86 12.67
CA ASN A 301 11.95 -33.45 13.28
C ASN A 301 11.20 -32.44 14.18
N GLU A 302 11.91 -31.50 14.80
CA GLU A 302 11.32 -30.46 15.65
C GLU A 302 10.67 -29.34 14.82
N TYR A 303 11.25 -29.03 13.64
CA TYR A 303 10.66 -28.11 12.68
C TYR A 303 9.37 -28.62 12.02
N HIS A 304 9.28 -29.93 11.74
CA HIS A 304 8.07 -30.50 11.15
C HIS A 304 6.88 -30.51 12.14
N ALA A 305 7.16 -30.69 13.44
CA ALA A 305 6.16 -30.61 14.50
C ALA A 305 5.62 -29.17 14.71
N ARG A 306 6.49 -28.15 14.61
CA ARG A 306 6.07 -26.74 14.74
C ARG A 306 5.35 -26.21 13.50
N MET A 307 5.67 -26.68 12.30
CA MET A 307 5.00 -26.25 11.06
C MET A 307 3.52 -26.70 11.01
N LYS A 308 3.19 -27.88 11.58
CA LYS A 308 1.80 -28.37 11.67
C LYS A 308 0.91 -27.54 12.61
N MET A 309 1.48 -26.86 13.60
CA MET A 309 0.71 -25.99 14.51
C MET A 309 0.41 -24.60 13.94
N ILE A 310 1.17 -24.13 12.95
CA ILE A 310 1.00 -22.79 12.37
C ILE A 310 -0.03 -22.80 11.21
N LEU A 311 -0.28 -23.95 10.59
CA LEU A 311 -1.24 -24.08 9.47
C LEU A 311 -2.70 -24.34 9.91
N LEU A 312 -2.98 -24.42 11.21
CA LEU A 312 -4.33 -24.70 11.75
C LEU A 312 -4.89 -23.59 12.66
N LYS A 313 -4.42 -22.35 12.53
CA LYS A 313 -5.05 -21.17 13.16
C LYS A 313 -5.20 -20.01 12.17
#